data_AF-A0A423XCA0-F1
#
_entry.id   AF-A0A423XCA0-F1
#
_cell.length_a   1.000
_cell.length_b   1.000
_cell.length_c   1.000
_cell.angle_alpha   90.00
_cell.angle_beta   90.00
_cell.angle_gamma   90.00
#
_symmetry.space_group_name_H-M   'P 1'
#
loop_
_entity.id
_entity.type
_entity.pdbx_description
1 polymer ?
#
loop_
_entity_poly.entity_id
_entity_poly.type
_entity_poly.pdbx_seq_one_letter_code
_entity_poly.pdbx_strand_id
1 'polypeptide(L)'
;MHLYLYFSAALTASAAYLPLDSRTDKPHADIQEHMGDALTAATADRTAGIGAEFETPTLKLQHSGCSKADTDKLKRVVIGAHKDTNWELTADTTAHAGELHAEYILDGTKIKVGSGAAARAGAAIAKDFIDWSPWKHVNDPIKVGTGTCNPWKLPGVRSDLQAEKVQWDAQVTVPMPLEALYSLMRDQVQEKNNGNILSNVETRTNGKKAGGTQNLVLVTKGFFKSKPNGIEEDKVTDDVLGFCSLVLSYAKNAGHLQPDESPKKITSFMPRTEFGTIFKQVQSKIPGDLFDLFNTLACYKRSKTSANKIVTVIDKDFCSGTVSKPVPGTKLKNLEFKNSAKSVNIKTWIDGISAGTAAKDQLSVFDESIDGSIGGLKSATEKVFNTQRQVPLFEFRDLVEMPITSGFQKFMADVDEDVQRLHKTYATAP
;
A
#
# COMPACT_ATOMS: atom_id res chain seq x y z
N MET A 1 -54.74 -59.89 -8.30
CA MET A 1 -53.77 -60.60 -9.15
C MET A 1 -53.21 -59.58 -10.13
N HIS A 2 -51.87 -59.46 -10.24
CA HIS A 2 -51.08 -58.51 -11.05
C HIS A 2 -51.04 -57.07 -10.48
N LEU A 3 -49.94 -56.58 -9.87
CA LEU A 3 -48.55 -56.39 -10.31
C LEU A 3 -48.43 -55.24 -11.31
N TYR A 4 -48.04 -54.04 -10.82
CA TYR A 4 -47.14 -53.13 -11.53
C TYR A 4 -46.31 -52.32 -10.54
N LEU A 5 -45.02 -52.65 -10.53
CA LEU A 5 -43.93 -51.90 -9.93
C LEU A 5 -43.71 -50.59 -10.71
N TYR A 6 -43.64 -49.47 -9.99
CA TYR A 6 -42.90 -48.29 -10.45
C TYR A 6 -41.90 -47.88 -9.36
N PHE A 7 -40.70 -48.44 -9.46
CA PHE A 7 -39.50 -47.92 -8.82
C PHE A 7 -39.09 -46.66 -9.59
N SER A 8 -39.25 -45.48 -8.98
CA SER A 8 -38.54 -44.28 -9.42
C SER A 8 -37.24 -44.20 -8.64
N ALA A 9 -36.15 -44.59 -9.28
CA ALA A 9 -34.79 -44.33 -8.80
C ALA A 9 -34.50 -42.84 -8.95
N ALA A 10 -34.56 -42.11 -7.83
CA ALA A 10 -33.97 -40.77 -7.75
C ALA A 10 -32.44 -40.92 -7.73
N LEU A 11 -31.81 -40.82 -8.89
CA LEU A 11 -30.38 -40.53 -9.01
C LEU A 11 -30.15 -39.09 -8.53
N THR A 12 -29.91 -38.92 -7.24
CA THR A 12 -29.20 -37.73 -6.76
C THR A 12 -27.75 -37.88 -7.19
N ALA A 13 -27.40 -37.26 -8.32
CA ALA A 13 -26.01 -36.99 -8.63
C ALA A 13 -25.48 -36.02 -7.57
N SER A 14 -24.84 -36.57 -6.53
CA SER A 14 -23.91 -35.79 -5.71
C SER A 14 -22.80 -35.34 -6.64
N ALA A 15 -22.90 -34.10 -7.12
CA ALA A 15 -21.76 -33.38 -7.64
C ALA A 15 -20.75 -33.33 -6.50
N ALA A 16 -19.76 -34.22 -6.56
CA ALA A 16 -18.56 -34.08 -5.76
C ALA A 16 -18.01 -32.69 -6.07
N TYR A 17 -18.18 -31.78 -5.11
CA TYR A 17 -17.47 -30.52 -5.05
C TYR A 17 -16.01 -30.93 -4.87
N LEU A 18 -15.32 -31.20 -5.98
CA LEU A 18 -13.87 -31.25 -6.00
C LEU A 18 -13.44 -29.82 -5.69
N PRO A 19 -12.86 -29.54 -4.51
CA PRO A 19 -12.18 -28.27 -4.35
C PRO A 19 -11.16 -28.19 -5.47
N LEU A 20 -11.32 -27.18 -6.34
CA LEU A 20 -10.27 -26.77 -7.24
C LEU A 20 -9.02 -26.62 -6.40
N ASP A 21 -8.06 -27.50 -6.67
CA ASP A 21 -6.76 -27.54 -6.03
C ASP A 21 -6.24 -26.11 -6.00
N SER A 22 -5.97 -25.61 -4.79
CA SER A 22 -5.41 -24.28 -4.59
C SER A 22 -4.15 -24.21 -5.43
N ARG A 23 -4.15 -23.35 -6.46
CA ARG A 23 -2.95 -23.00 -7.22
C ARG A 23 -1.88 -22.73 -6.18
N THR A 24 -0.88 -23.59 -6.16
CA THR A 24 0.26 -23.49 -5.28
C THR A 24 0.87 -22.11 -5.45
N ASP A 25 0.79 -21.34 -4.37
CA ASP A 25 1.43 -20.05 -4.18
C ASP A 25 2.91 -20.21 -4.52
N LYS A 26 3.28 -19.80 -5.74
CA LYS A 26 4.63 -19.30 -5.92
C LYS A 26 4.63 -17.92 -5.25
N PRO A 27 5.57 -17.63 -4.35
CA PRO A 27 5.69 -16.29 -3.80
C PRO A 27 5.81 -15.35 -5.00
N HIS A 28 4.93 -14.33 -5.04
CA HIS A 28 5.06 -13.21 -5.97
C HIS A 28 6.55 -12.85 -6.00
N ALA A 29 7.17 -12.94 -7.18
CA ALA A 29 8.56 -12.53 -7.36
C ALA A 29 8.68 -11.12 -6.75
N ASP A 30 9.68 -10.89 -5.91
CA ASP A 30 9.84 -9.63 -5.19
C ASP A 30 9.93 -8.46 -6.17
N ILE A 31 8.78 -7.86 -6.47
CA ILE A 31 8.68 -6.63 -7.21
C ILE A 31 9.20 -5.54 -6.28
N GLN A 32 10.36 -4.99 -6.62
CA GLN A 32 10.90 -3.81 -5.96
C GLN A 32 10.35 -2.57 -6.68
N GLU A 33 9.07 -2.29 -6.44
CA GLU A 33 8.45 -1.11 -7.07
C GLU A 33 9.13 0.14 -6.50
N HIS A 34 9.51 1.11 -7.32
CA HIS A 34 10.05 2.37 -6.80
C HIS A 34 9.31 3.55 -7.43
N MET A 35 8.18 3.95 -6.88
CA MET A 35 7.55 5.19 -7.32
C MET A 35 8.10 6.38 -6.52
N GLY A 36 8.26 7.59 -7.03
CA GLY A 36 8.38 8.00 -8.41
C GLY A 36 7.80 9.32 -8.83
N ASP A 37 7.39 10.09 -7.84
CA ASP A 37 7.36 11.54 -7.66
C ASP A 37 6.87 12.47 -8.78
N ALA A 38 6.80 12.10 -10.05
CA ALA A 38 6.34 13.00 -11.12
C ALA A 38 4.87 12.79 -11.48
N LEU A 39 4.45 11.56 -11.78
CA LEU A 39 3.06 11.25 -12.17
C LEU A 39 2.15 11.06 -10.96
N THR A 40 2.71 10.71 -9.80
CA THR A 40 1.98 10.62 -8.53
C THR A 40 2.34 11.74 -7.57
N ALA A 41 2.87 12.86 -8.12
CA ALA A 41 3.15 14.06 -7.36
C ALA A 41 1.87 14.71 -6.83
N ALA A 42 2.04 15.64 -5.89
CA ALA A 42 0.95 16.54 -5.56
C ALA A 42 0.63 17.44 -6.76
N THR A 43 -0.67 17.69 -6.92
CA THR A 43 -1.19 18.64 -7.89
C THR A 43 -0.69 20.06 -7.60
N ALA A 44 -0.43 20.83 -8.67
CA ALA A 44 0.12 22.18 -8.56
C ALA A 44 -0.79 23.15 -7.79
N ASP A 45 -2.11 22.99 -7.93
CA ASP A 45 -3.15 23.78 -7.26
C ASP A 45 -3.57 23.20 -5.90
N ARG A 46 -2.96 22.07 -5.50
CA ARG A 46 -3.27 21.30 -4.28
C ARG A 46 -4.71 20.84 -4.20
N THR A 47 -5.44 20.73 -5.31
CA THR A 47 -6.76 20.10 -5.29
C THR A 47 -6.62 18.59 -5.26
N ALA A 48 -7.62 17.89 -4.72
CA ALA A 48 -7.50 16.43 -4.56
C ALA A 48 -7.28 15.73 -5.92
N GLY A 49 -6.15 15.05 -6.05
CA GLY A 49 -5.77 14.21 -7.19
C GLY A 49 -6.02 12.73 -6.94
N ILE A 50 -6.03 11.94 -8.03
CA ILE A 50 -6.04 10.47 -7.98
C ILE A 50 -4.95 9.95 -8.92
N GLY A 51 -3.84 9.47 -8.34
CA GLY A 51 -2.85 8.67 -9.05
C GLY A 51 -3.12 7.18 -8.85
N ALA A 52 -2.72 6.36 -9.81
CA ALA A 52 -2.78 4.91 -9.66
C ALA A 52 -1.68 4.23 -10.50
N GLU A 53 -1.24 3.07 -10.06
CA GLU A 53 -0.32 2.20 -10.79
C GLU A 53 -1.00 0.84 -10.97
N PHE A 54 -0.92 0.31 -12.19
CA PHE A 54 -1.36 -1.04 -12.51
C PHE A 54 -0.15 -1.81 -13.02
N GLU A 55 0.29 -2.79 -12.23
CA GLU A 55 1.40 -3.65 -12.60
C GLU A 55 0.92 -5.08 -12.78
N THR A 56 1.56 -5.85 -13.68
CA THR A 56 1.29 -7.28 -13.77
C THR A 56 2.58 -8.07 -13.94
N PRO A 57 2.80 -9.13 -13.14
CA PRO A 57 3.94 -10.02 -13.34
C PRO A 57 3.83 -10.82 -14.65
N THR A 58 2.67 -10.76 -15.33
CA THR A 58 2.44 -11.41 -16.62
C THR A 58 3.30 -10.80 -17.73
N LEU A 59 3.64 -9.51 -17.65
CA LEU A 59 4.32 -8.77 -18.71
C LEU A 59 5.77 -8.45 -18.36
N LYS A 60 6.58 -9.51 -18.31
CA LYS A 60 8.00 -9.39 -18.01
C LYS A 60 8.85 -9.17 -19.26
N LEU A 61 9.39 -7.97 -19.41
CA LEU A 61 10.33 -7.63 -20.47
C LEU A 61 11.73 -8.12 -20.11
N GLN A 62 12.44 -8.71 -21.08
CA GLN A 62 13.79 -9.24 -20.89
C GLN A 62 14.78 -8.75 -21.96
N HIS A 63 16.02 -8.51 -21.52
CA HIS A 63 17.17 -8.18 -22.35
C HIS A 63 18.45 -8.79 -21.77
N SER A 64 18.92 -9.91 -22.33
CA SER A 64 20.03 -10.72 -21.78
C SER A 64 21.38 -10.01 -21.67
N GLY A 65 21.61 -8.94 -22.44
CA GLY A 65 22.85 -8.17 -22.41
C GLY A 65 22.82 -6.89 -21.57
N CYS A 66 21.72 -6.58 -20.88
CA CYS A 66 21.61 -5.33 -20.14
C CYS A 66 22.15 -5.49 -18.71
N SER A 67 23.03 -4.57 -18.28
CA SER A 67 23.54 -4.56 -16.90
C SER A 67 22.45 -4.13 -15.91
N LYS A 68 22.59 -4.45 -14.61
CA LYS A 68 21.65 -3.97 -13.57
C LYS A 68 21.59 -2.44 -13.55
N ALA A 69 22.74 -1.77 -13.58
CA ALA A 69 22.81 -0.32 -13.58
C ALA A 69 22.13 0.33 -14.80
N ASP A 70 22.20 -0.29 -15.99
CA ASP A 70 21.53 0.23 -17.18
C ASP A 70 20.04 -0.15 -17.21
N THR A 71 19.67 -1.30 -16.64
CA THR A 71 18.26 -1.68 -16.41
C THR A 71 17.60 -0.66 -15.48
N ASP A 72 18.28 -0.29 -14.39
CA ASP A 72 17.75 0.63 -13.38
C ASP A 72 17.56 2.05 -13.91
N LYS A 73 18.36 2.47 -14.89
CA LYS A 73 18.17 3.76 -15.59
C LYS A 73 16.92 3.80 -16.46
N LEU A 74 16.35 2.64 -16.82
CA LEU A 74 15.14 2.56 -17.64
C LEU A 74 13.86 2.65 -16.81
N LYS A 75 13.98 2.72 -15.48
CA LYS A 75 12.83 2.92 -14.62
C LYS A 75 12.02 4.15 -15.05
N ARG A 76 10.71 3.98 -15.16
CA ARG A 76 9.72 5.00 -15.61
C ARG A 76 9.86 5.47 -17.03
N VAL A 77 10.76 4.88 -17.82
CA VAL A 77 10.87 5.23 -19.22
C VAL A 77 9.64 4.69 -19.94
N VAL A 78 8.96 5.56 -20.68
CA VAL A 78 7.77 5.20 -21.46
C VAL A 78 8.11 4.08 -22.45
N ILE A 79 7.26 3.07 -22.49
CA ILE A 79 7.36 1.94 -23.40
C ILE A 79 6.68 2.33 -24.72
N GLY A 80 7.45 2.37 -25.80
CA GLY A 80 6.95 2.70 -27.14
C GLY A 80 6.19 4.03 -27.21
N ALA A 81 4.96 3.99 -27.73
CA ALA A 81 4.08 5.15 -27.88
C ALA A 81 2.86 5.08 -26.93
N HIS A 82 2.90 4.20 -25.93
CA HIS A 82 1.77 3.90 -25.05
C HIS A 82 1.65 4.97 -23.96
N LYS A 83 1.03 6.09 -24.30
CA LYS A 83 0.75 7.20 -23.38
C LYS A 83 -0.39 8.06 -23.89
N ASP A 84 -1.01 8.77 -22.96
CA ASP A 84 -1.98 9.83 -23.23
C ASP A 84 -1.80 10.95 -22.18
N THR A 85 -2.71 11.92 -22.19
CA THR A 85 -2.73 13.07 -21.30
C THR A 85 -2.70 12.67 -19.83
N ASN A 86 -3.42 11.61 -19.45
CA ASN A 86 -3.67 11.22 -18.05
C ASN A 86 -2.99 9.91 -17.64
N TRP A 87 -2.26 9.24 -18.54
CA TRP A 87 -1.62 7.97 -18.23
C TRP A 87 -0.43 7.68 -19.13
N GLU A 88 0.50 6.87 -18.64
CA GLU A 88 1.66 6.38 -19.39
C GLU A 88 1.90 4.89 -19.10
N LEU A 89 2.30 4.11 -20.10
CA LEU A 89 2.87 2.78 -19.90
C LEU A 89 4.38 2.93 -19.75
N THR A 90 4.91 2.54 -18.60
CA THR A 90 6.32 2.70 -18.25
C THR A 90 6.96 1.36 -17.91
N ALA A 91 8.29 1.36 -17.89
CA ALA A 91 9.06 0.24 -17.40
C ALA A 91 9.34 0.37 -15.90
N ASP A 92 8.97 -0.63 -15.11
CA ASP A 92 9.45 -0.81 -13.74
C ASP A 92 10.63 -1.78 -13.69
N THR A 93 11.49 -1.59 -12.69
CA THR A 93 12.72 -2.37 -12.51
C THR A 93 12.55 -3.46 -11.49
N THR A 94 13.14 -4.63 -11.74
CA THR A 94 13.18 -5.71 -10.75
C THR A 94 14.53 -5.77 -10.03
N ALA A 95 14.67 -6.71 -9.09
CA ALA A 95 15.97 -7.02 -8.48
C ALA A 95 16.99 -7.60 -9.49
N HIS A 96 16.58 -7.99 -10.70
CA HIS A 96 17.42 -8.68 -11.67
C HIS A 96 17.87 -7.78 -12.83
N ALA A 97 19.12 -7.98 -13.27
CA ALA A 97 19.65 -7.31 -14.46
C ALA A 97 18.94 -7.82 -15.72
N GLY A 98 18.63 -6.89 -16.64
CA GLY A 98 18.00 -7.24 -17.91
C GLY A 98 16.55 -7.70 -17.77
N GLU A 99 15.87 -7.33 -16.69
CA GLU A 99 14.46 -7.63 -16.45
C GLU A 99 13.69 -6.38 -16.02
N LEU A 100 12.63 -6.06 -16.76
CA LEU A 100 11.70 -4.97 -16.48
C LEU A 100 10.26 -5.52 -16.42
N HIS A 101 9.41 -4.87 -15.64
CA HIS A 101 7.95 -5.07 -15.72
C HIS A 101 7.32 -3.90 -16.47
N ALA A 102 6.23 -4.16 -17.18
CA ALA A 102 5.42 -3.12 -17.77
C ALA A 102 4.35 -2.68 -16.76
N GLU A 103 4.26 -1.39 -16.49
CA GLU A 103 3.28 -0.81 -15.55
C GLU A 103 2.53 0.33 -16.23
N TYR A 104 1.22 0.42 -16.02
CA TYR A 104 0.46 1.61 -16.40
C TYR A 104 0.35 2.55 -15.20
N ILE A 105 0.74 3.81 -15.37
CA ILE A 105 0.65 4.85 -14.34
C ILE A 105 -0.40 5.89 -14.77
N LEU A 106 -1.34 6.18 -13.88
CA LEU A 106 -2.29 7.28 -13.98
C LEU A 106 -1.70 8.53 -13.31
N ASP A 107 -1.73 9.64 -14.04
CA ASP A 107 -1.16 10.92 -13.61
C ASP A 107 -2.08 11.65 -12.62
N GLY A 108 -1.81 11.46 -11.33
CA GLY A 108 -2.53 12.10 -10.23
C GLY A 108 -2.37 13.62 -10.18
N THR A 109 -1.38 14.19 -10.86
CA THR A 109 -1.23 15.65 -10.95
C THR A 109 -2.29 16.28 -11.87
N LYS A 110 -2.88 15.49 -12.77
CA LYS A 110 -3.89 15.90 -13.75
C LYS A 110 -5.29 15.38 -13.43
N ILE A 111 -5.38 14.15 -12.94
CA ILE A 111 -6.66 13.51 -12.62
C ILE A 111 -7.18 14.04 -11.28
N LYS A 112 -8.33 14.72 -11.31
CA LYS A 112 -8.97 15.29 -10.11
C LYS A 112 -10.08 14.39 -9.59
N VAL A 113 -10.19 14.28 -8.27
CA VAL A 113 -11.32 13.65 -7.58
C VAL A 113 -12.64 14.31 -8.03
N GLY A 114 -13.65 13.50 -8.31
CA GLY A 114 -15.00 13.92 -8.73
C GLY A 114 -15.13 14.32 -10.20
N SER A 115 -14.04 14.33 -10.98
CA SER A 115 -14.07 14.72 -12.40
C SER A 115 -14.46 13.57 -13.35
N GLY A 116 -14.48 12.33 -12.84
CA GLY A 116 -14.62 11.11 -13.64
C GLY A 116 -13.45 10.84 -14.59
N ALA A 117 -12.35 11.62 -14.50
CA ALA A 117 -11.17 11.44 -15.35
C ALA A 117 -10.44 10.12 -15.05
N ALA A 118 -10.47 9.66 -13.79
CA ALA A 118 -9.90 8.39 -13.37
C ALA A 118 -10.53 7.21 -14.13
N ALA A 119 -11.87 7.12 -14.15
CA ALA A 119 -12.60 6.10 -14.88
C ALA A 119 -12.31 6.13 -16.40
N ARG A 120 -12.28 7.32 -16.99
CA ARG A 120 -11.94 7.49 -18.42
C ARG A 120 -10.50 7.05 -18.73
N ALA A 121 -9.55 7.38 -17.86
CA ALA A 121 -8.16 6.93 -17.99
C ALA A 121 -8.06 5.40 -17.87
N GLY A 122 -8.75 4.79 -16.90
CA GLY A 122 -8.83 3.32 -16.77
C GLY A 122 -9.40 2.65 -18.02
N ALA A 123 -10.46 3.21 -18.63
CA ALA A 123 -11.00 2.72 -19.89
C ALA A 123 -10.00 2.83 -21.05
N ALA A 124 -9.27 3.94 -21.14
CA ALA A 124 -8.27 4.18 -22.17
C ALA A 124 -7.09 3.21 -22.04
N ILE A 125 -6.61 2.96 -20.82
CA ILE A 125 -5.56 1.96 -20.55
C ILE A 125 -6.02 0.56 -20.92
N ALA A 126 -7.23 0.16 -20.51
CA ALA A 126 -7.76 -1.16 -20.85
C ALA A 126 -7.79 -1.36 -22.37
N LYS A 127 -8.24 -0.34 -23.10
CA LYS A 127 -8.24 -0.33 -24.56
C LYS A 127 -6.83 -0.42 -25.13
N ASP A 128 -5.90 0.40 -24.65
CA ASP A 128 -4.51 0.38 -25.10
C ASP A 128 -3.87 -1.00 -24.91
N PHE A 129 -4.05 -1.61 -23.74
CA PHE A 129 -3.50 -2.94 -23.46
C PHE A 129 -4.06 -4.04 -24.38
N ILE A 130 -5.38 -4.02 -24.61
CA ILE A 130 -6.05 -4.95 -25.53
C ILE A 130 -5.56 -4.76 -26.96
N ASP A 131 -5.45 -3.51 -27.43
CA ASP A 131 -5.00 -3.18 -28.78
C ASP A 131 -3.51 -3.50 -28.97
N TRP A 132 -2.68 -3.22 -27.97
CA TRP A 132 -1.24 -3.49 -27.99
C TRP A 132 -0.95 -4.99 -28.13
N SER A 133 -1.67 -5.84 -27.38
CA SER A 133 -1.58 -7.31 -27.48
C SER A 133 -0.15 -7.87 -27.61
N PRO A 134 0.83 -7.47 -26.76
CA PRO A 134 2.25 -7.77 -27.00
C PRO A 134 2.57 -9.28 -27.03
N TRP A 135 1.75 -10.11 -26.41
CA TRP A 135 1.88 -11.58 -26.42
C TRP A 135 1.54 -12.23 -27.76
N LYS A 136 0.83 -11.55 -28.68
CA LYS A 136 0.64 -12.05 -30.04
C LYS A 136 1.91 -11.93 -30.89
N HIS A 137 2.87 -11.16 -30.40
CA HIS A 137 4.07 -10.72 -31.07
C HIS A 137 5.31 -10.96 -30.19
N VAL A 138 5.42 -12.15 -29.60
CA VAL A 138 6.38 -12.51 -28.54
C VAL A 138 7.85 -12.20 -28.87
N ASN A 139 8.20 -12.16 -30.17
CA ASN A 139 9.55 -11.89 -30.66
C ASN A 139 9.75 -10.47 -31.20
N ASP A 140 8.68 -9.66 -31.27
CA ASP A 140 8.77 -8.32 -31.83
C ASP A 140 9.56 -7.42 -30.86
N PRO A 141 10.46 -6.58 -31.39
CA PRO A 141 11.30 -5.74 -30.57
C PRO A 141 10.46 -4.65 -29.88
N ILE A 142 10.44 -4.67 -28.54
CA ILE A 142 9.81 -3.62 -27.73
C ILE A 142 10.88 -2.57 -27.41
N LYS A 143 10.60 -1.30 -27.71
CA LYS A 143 11.50 -0.19 -27.42
C LYS A 143 11.18 0.40 -26.05
N VAL A 144 12.19 0.48 -25.21
CA VAL A 144 12.14 1.17 -23.92
C VAL A 144 13.26 2.22 -23.91
N GLY A 145 12.89 3.48 -24.10
CA GLY A 145 13.83 4.59 -24.17
C GLY A 145 14.80 4.55 -25.35
N THR A 146 15.91 5.28 -25.18
CA THR A 146 17.01 5.39 -26.16
C THR A 146 18.30 4.97 -25.48
N GLY A 147 18.81 3.77 -25.75
CA GLY A 147 20.00 3.25 -25.07
C GLY A 147 20.45 1.89 -25.59
N THR A 148 21.59 1.43 -25.07
CA THR A 148 22.24 0.15 -25.46
C THR A 148 21.42 -1.09 -25.07
N CYS A 149 20.56 -0.98 -24.07
CA CYS A 149 19.62 -2.02 -23.69
C CYS A 149 18.36 -1.95 -24.56
N ASN A 150 18.49 -1.99 -25.88
CA ASN A 150 17.35 -2.12 -26.79
C ASN A 150 17.74 -3.04 -27.96
N PRO A 151 16.79 -3.83 -28.49
CA PRO A 151 15.38 -3.91 -28.09
C PRO A 151 15.10 -4.94 -26.97
N TRP A 152 14.02 -4.72 -26.22
CA TRP A 152 13.48 -5.66 -25.23
C TRP A 152 12.56 -6.68 -25.89
N LYS A 153 12.35 -7.81 -25.21
CA LYS A 153 11.43 -8.88 -25.64
C LYS A 153 10.52 -9.29 -24.49
N LEU A 154 9.40 -9.93 -24.80
CA LEU A 154 8.44 -10.43 -23.81
C LEU A 154 8.40 -11.97 -23.83
N PRO A 155 9.44 -12.66 -23.34
CA PRO A 155 9.50 -14.11 -23.46
C PRO A 155 8.46 -14.80 -22.57
N GLY A 156 7.87 -15.87 -23.08
CA GLY A 156 7.11 -16.81 -22.24
C GLY A 156 5.68 -16.41 -21.91
N VAL A 157 5.13 -15.35 -22.50
CA VAL A 157 3.69 -15.09 -22.40
C VAL A 157 2.93 -16.04 -23.32
N ARG A 158 1.90 -16.68 -22.79
CA ARG A 158 1.11 -17.66 -23.54
C ARG A 158 0.36 -16.97 -24.68
N SER A 159 0.37 -17.59 -25.86
CA SER A 159 -0.36 -17.07 -27.02
C SER A 159 -1.88 -17.06 -26.85
N ASP A 160 -2.42 -17.83 -25.90
CA ASP A 160 -3.84 -17.90 -25.55
C ASP A 160 -4.25 -16.97 -24.39
N LEU A 161 -3.36 -16.03 -24.00
CA LEU A 161 -3.69 -15.03 -23.00
C LEU A 161 -4.89 -14.18 -23.46
N GLN A 162 -5.92 -14.11 -22.62
CA GLN A 162 -7.08 -13.25 -22.82
C GLN A 162 -6.78 -11.89 -22.19
N ALA A 163 -6.51 -10.88 -23.03
CA ALA A 163 -6.14 -9.52 -22.62
C ALA A 163 -7.06 -8.98 -21.53
N GLU A 164 -8.36 -9.18 -21.71
CA GLU A 164 -9.46 -8.64 -20.92
C GLU A 164 -9.48 -9.21 -19.50
N LYS A 165 -8.81 -10.35 -19.29
CA LYS A 165 -8.78 -11.11 -18.03
C LYS A 165 -7.42 -11.10 -17.36
N VAL A 166 -6.43 -10.38 -17.91
CA VAL A 166 -5.16 -10.18 -17.21
C VAL A 166 -5.44 -9.43 -15.93
N GLN A 167 -5.00 -9.99 -14.82
CA GLN A 167 -5.11 -9.39 -13.49
C GLN A 167 -3.90 -8.48 -13.25
N TRP A 168 -4.16 -7.37 -12.58
CA TRP A 168 -3.18 -6.35 -12.26
C TRP A 168 -3.17 -6.05 -10.77
N ASP A 169 -1.97 -5.89 -10.23
CA ASP A 169 -1.72 -5.40 -8.89
C ASP A 169 -1.86 -3.88 -8.95
N ALA A 170 -2.91 -3.37 -8.30
CA ALA A 170 -3.26 -1.96 -8.31
C ALA A 170 -2.75 -1.26 -7.05
N GLN A 171 -2.19 -0.08 -7.23
CA GLN A 171 -1.79 0.83 -6.16
C GLN A 171 -2.42 2.19 -6.41
N VAL A 172 -2.96 2.84 -5.39
CA VAL A 172 -3.70 4.10 -5.54
C VAL A 172 -3.11 5.16 -4.64
N THR A 173 -2.68 6.29 -5.22
CA THR A 173 -2.18 7.44 -4.48
C THR A 173 -3.21 8.57 -4.44
N VAL A 174 -3.64 8.94 -3.23
CA VAL A 174 -4.65 9.99 -3.00
C VAL A 174 -4.36 10.78 -1.71
N PRO A 175 -4.85 12.02 -1.59
CA PRO A 175 -4.85 12.72 -0.30
C PRO A 175 -5.84 12.07 0.65
N MET A 176 -5.48 11.90 1.93
CA MET A 176 -6.36 11.25 2.89
C MET A 176 -6.26 11.89 4.29
N PRO A 177 -7.40 12.32 4.88
CA PRO A 177 -7.46 12.67 6.30
C PRO A 177 -7.00 11.51 7.20
N LEU A 178 -6.36 11.81 8.32
CA LEU A 178 -5.85 10.76 9.23
C LEU A 178 -6.98 9.96 9.89
N GLU A 179 -8.15 10.55 10.06
CA GLU A 179 -9.36 9.89 10.56
C GLU A 179 -9.90 8.87 9.53
N ALA A 180 -9.87 9.25 8.26
CA ALA A 180 -10.25 8.38 7.15
C ALA A 180 -9.25 7.21 7.04
N LEU A 181 -7.95 7.50 7.11
CA LEU A 181 -6.89 6.50 7.16
C LEU A 181 -7.10 5.53 8.34
N TYR A 182 -7.40 6.05 9.53
CA TYR A 182 -7.68 5.23 10.71
C TYR A 182 -8.91 4.34 10.54
N SER A 183 -9.97 4.85 9.89
CA SER A 183 -11.15 4.06 9.55
C SER A 183 -10.79 2.88 8.64
N LEU A 184 -9.99 3.11 7.60
CA LEU A 184 -9.54 2.05 6.70
C LEU A 184 -8.67 1.01 7.43
N MET A 185 -7.73 1.47 8.27
CA MET A 185 -6.91 0.58 9.13
C MET A 185 -7.76 -0.27 10.07
N ARG A 186 -8.82 0.30 10.64
CA ARG A 186 -9.77 -0.44 11.48
C ARG A 186 -10.51 -1.51 10.70
N ASP A 187 -11.00 -1.17 9.52
CA ASP A 187 -11.80 -2.08 8.69
C ASP A 187 -10.94 -3.25 8.20
N GLN A 188 -9.70 -2.98 7.79
CA GLN A 188 -8.70 -4.00 7.44
C GLN A 188 -8.52 -5.02 8.57
N VAL A 189 -8.30 -4.57 9.82
CA VAL A 189 -8.10 -5.55 10.89
C VAL A 189 -9.39 -6.24 11.34
N GLN A 190 -10.52 -5.55 11.23
CA GLN A 190 -11.79 -6.19 11.56
C GLN A 190 -12.21 -7.22 10.50
N GLU A 191 -11.42 -7.36 9.41
CA GLU A 191 -11.72 -8.23 8.25
C GLU A 191 -13.13 -7.92 7.73
N LYS A 192 -13.56 -6.66 7.89
CA LYS A 192 -14.86 -6.21 7.43
C LYS A 192 -14.70 -5.79 6.00
N ASN A 193 -15.31 -6.55 5.09
CA ASN A 193 -15.57 -6.02 3.76
C ASN A 193 -16.64 -4.92 3.87
N ASN A 194 -16.18 -3.69 4.02
CA ASN A 194 -17.00 -2.48 4.04
C ASN A 194 -17.39 -2.02 2.63
N GLY A 195 -16.96 -2.73 1.58
CA GLY A 195 -17.14 -2.36 0.18
C GLY A 195 -16.28 -1.17 -0.25
N ASN A 196 -15.27 -0.76 0.53
CA ASN A 196 -14.34 0.29 0.14
C ASN A 196 -13.19 -0.30 -0.67
N ILE A 197 -12.93 0.23 -1.86
CA ILE A 197 -11.90 -0.22 -2.79
C ILE A 197 -10.47 0.08 -2.29
N LEU A 198 -10.33 1.08 -1.42
CA LEU A 198 -9.09 1.39 -0.69
C LEU A 198 -8.96 0.57 0.60
N SER A 199 -9.80 -0.46 0.78
CA SER A 199 -9.59 -1.46 1.81
C SER A 199 -8.54 -2.46 1.33
N ASN A 200 -7.56 -2.70 2.20
CA ASN A 200 -6.39 -3.47 1.84
C ASN A 200 -6.35 -4.73 2.70
N VAL A 201 -5.62 -5.73 2.24
CA VAL A 201 -5.34 -6.96 2.99
C VAL A 201 -3.86 -7.04 3.31
N GLU A 202 -3.53 -7.57 4.48
CA GLU A 202 -2.15 -7.94 4.75
C GLU A 202 -1.81 -9.24 4.01
N THR A 203 -1.22 -9.10 2.83
CA THR A 203 -0.72 -10.24 2.03
C THR A 203 0.56 -10.82 2.61
N ARG A 204 1.39 -9.99 3.28
CA ARG A 204 2.63 -10.41 3.93
C ARG A 204 2.46 -10.56 5.44
N THR A 205 2.49 -11.81 5.92
CA THR A 205 2.71 -12.08 7.34
C THR A 205 4.21 -12.15 7.60
N ASN A 206 4.70 -11.58 8.71
CA ASN A 206 6.11 -11.59 9.10
C ASN A 206 6.66 -13.00 9.47
N GLY A 207 6.60 -13.96 8.54
CA GLY A 207 7.16 -15.31 8.67
C GLY A 207 6.60 -16.15 9.82
N LYS A 208 5.68 -15.62 10.63
CA LYS A 208 5.06 -16.33 11.76
C LYS A 208 3.76 -16.95 11.27
N LYS A 209 3.76 -18.29 11.22
CA LYS A 209 2.60 -19.15 10.99
C LYS A 209 1.33 -18.60 11.66
N ALA A 210 0.21 -18.73 10.95
CA ALA A 210 -1.17 -18.64 11.43
C ALA A 210 -1.32 -18.13 12.88
N GLY A 211 -1.55 -16.82 13.04
CA GLY A 211 -1.84 -16.18 14.33
C GLY A 211 -0.73 -15.28 14.91
N GLY A 212 0.39 -15.07 14.21
CA GLY A 212 1.52 -14.27 14.70
C GLY A 212 1.66 -12.90 14.02
N THR A 213 1.26 -11.84 14.73
CA THR A 213 1.54 -10.40 14.46
C THR A 213 1.23 -9.91 13.04
N GLN A 214 0.07 -9.28 12.89
CA GLN A 214 -0.22 -8.39 11.76
C GLN A 214 0.83 -7.27 11.70
N ASN A 215 1.25 -6.90 10.49
CA ASN A 215 2.20 -5.82 10.30
C ASN A 215 1.55 -4.47 10.67
N LEU A 216 0.25 -4.32 10.43
CA LEU A 216 -0.53 -3.18 10.88
C LEU A 216 -0.79 -3.25 12.39
N VAL A 217 -0.17 -2.32 13.10
CA VAL A 217 -0.39 -2.10 14.52
C VAL A 217 -1.49 -1.05 14.69
N LEU A 218 -2.74 -1.48 14.73
CA LEU A 218 -3.86 -0.59 15.04
C LEU A 218 -3.83 -0.16 16.51
N VAL A 219 -3.46 1.09 16.76
CA VAL A 219 -3.57 1.75 18.06
C VAL A 219 -5.05 2.03 18.34
N THR A 220 -5.48 1.75 19.57
CA THR A 220 -6.87 1.96 20.00
C THR A 220 -6.88 2.84 21.24
N LYS A 221 -8.05 3.40 21.59
CA LYS A 221 -8.22 4.16 22.84
C LYS A 221 -7.66 3.43 24.07
N GLY A 222 -7.79 2.09 24.12
CA GLY A 222 -7.26 1.28 25.21
C GLY A 222 -5.74 1.33 25.41
N PHE A 223 -4.96 1.82 24.43
CA PHE A 223 -3.51 2.04 24.57
C PHE A 223 -3.21 3.30 25.41
N PHE A 224 -4.20 4.16 25.64
CA PHE A 224 -4.09 5.39 26.42
C PHE A 224 -4.53 5.23 27.88
N LYS A 225 -4.78 3.99 28.33
CA LYS A 225 -5.21 3.68 29.71
C LYS A 225 -4.24 4.12 30.79
N SER A 226 -2.94 4.12 30.49
CA SER A 226 -1.90 4.61 31.41
C SER A 226 -1.65 6.11 31.30
N LYS A 227 -2.43 6.82 30.47
CA LYS A 227 -2.28 8.24 30.16
C LYS A 227 -0.88 8.59 29.64
N PRO A 228 -0.38 7.93 28.58
CA PRO A 228 0.92 8.26 28.02
C PRO A 228 0.93 9.73 27.60
N ASN A 229 1.99 10.45 27.99
CA ASN A 229 2.11 11.91 27.87
C ASN A 229 0.92 12.71 28.45
N GLY A 230 0.19 12.15 29.42
CA GLY A 230 -0.99 12.79 30.00
C GLY A 230 -2.24 12.77 29.11
N ILE A 231 -2.22 12.04 27.99
CA ILE A 231 -3.37 11.93 27.08
C ILE A 231 -4.38 10.92 27.64
N GLU A 232 -5.59 11.37 27.93
CA GLU A 232 -6.68 10.54 28.47
C GLU A 232 -7.30 9.62 27.41
N GLU A 233 -7.68 8.40 27.82
CA GLU A 233 -8.29 7.38 26.94
C GLU A 233 -9.55 7.87 26.21
N ASP A 234 -10.40 8.65 26.88
CA ASP A 234 -11.65 9.15 26.30
C ASP A 234 -11.45 10.40 25.43
N LYS A 235 -10.31 11.09 25.55
CA LYS A 235 -9.98 12.33 24.83
C LYS A 235 -9.19 12.12 23.54
N VAL A 236 -8.55 10.95 23.37
CA VAL A 236 -7.83 10.67 22.13
C VAL A 236 -8.79 10.59 20.92
N THR A 237 -8.44 11.32 19.88
CA THR A 237 -9.21 11.47 18.62
C THR A 237 -8.71 10.51 17.54
N ASP A 238 -9.54 10.26 16.52
CA ASP A 238 -9.25 9.26 15.49
C ASP A 238 -8.04 9.63 14.60
N ASP A 239 -7.74 10.90 14.41
CA ASP A 239 -6.53 11.37 13.72
C ASP A 239 -5.25 11.04 14.51
N VAL A 240 -5.27 11.23 15.83
CA VAL A 240 -4.18 10.82 16.73
C VAL A 240 -4.03 9.30 16.71
N LEU A 241 -5.14 8.55 16.73
CA LEU A 241 -5.10 7.09 16.62
C LEU A 241 -4.57 6.64 15.25
N GLY A 242 -4.93 7.31 14.16
CA GLY A 242 -4.43 7.08 12.81
C GLY A 242 -2.92 7.30 12.70
N PHE A 243 -2.44 8.47 13.15
CA PHE A 243 -1.01 8.78 13.19
C PHE A 243 -0.23 7.78 14.03
N CYS A 244 -0.71 7.50 15.25
CA CYS A 244 -0.04 6.55 16.14
C CYS A 244 -0.03 5.12 15.56
N SER A 245 -1.10 4.70 14.88
CA SER A 245 -1.15 3.40 14.20
C SER A 245 -0.14 3.32 13.06
N LEU A 246 -0.04 4.37 12.25
CA LEU A 246 0.92 4.45 11.16
C LEU A 246 2.36 4.33 11.68
N VAL A 247 2.79 5.22 12.58
CA VAL A 247 4.16 5.23 13.11
C VAL A 247 4.49 3.92 13.81
N LEU A 248 3.58 3.38 14.64
CA LEU A 248 3.86 2.17 15.40
C LEU A 248 3.92 0.91 14.49
N SER A 249 3.19 0.90 13.37
CA SER A 249 3.29 -0.16 12.36
C SER A 249 4.68 -0.18 11.73
N TYR A 250 5.22 0.96 11.32
CA TYR A 250 6.60 1.03 10.83
C TYR A 250 7.62 0.70 11.94
N ALA A 251 7.47 1.29 13.12
CA ALA A 251 8.45 1.17 14.20
C ALA A 251 8.58 -0.26 14.74
N LYS A 252 7.46 -0.99 14.95
CA LYS A 252 7.51 -2.37 15.46
C LYS A 252 8.06 -3.37 14.44
N ASN A 253 8.00 -3.04 13.15
CA ASN A 253 8.38 -3.95 12.06
C ASN A 253 9.74 -3.66 11.42
N ALA A 254 10.47 -2.64 11.87
CA ALA A 254 11.76 -2.27 11.27
C ALA A 254 12.79 -3.41 11.25
N GLY A 255 12.77 -4.29 12.26
CA GLY A 255 13.64 -5.47 12.32
C GLY A 255 13.12 -6.72 11.59
N HIS A 256 12.05 -6.60 10.79
CA HIS A 256 11.41 -7.72 10.08
C HIS A 256 11.61 -7.69 8.57
N LEU A 257 12.29 -6.67 8.04
CA LEU A 257 12.65 -6.56 6.64
C LEU A 257 13.86 -7.44 6.32
N GLN A 258 13.87 -8.07 5.15
CA GLN A 258 15.10 -8.65 4.60
C GLN A 258 16.09 -7.53 4.25
N PRO A 259 17.40 -7.85 4.14
CA PRO A 259 18.38 -6.89 3.66
C PRO A 259 17.92 -6.26 2.34
N ASP A 260 18.03 -4.94 2.24
CA ASP A 260 17.68 -4.15 1.05
C ASP A 260 16.19 -4.19 0.65
N GLU A 261 15.29 -4.69 1.52
CA GLU A 261 13.85 -4.46 1.36
C GLU A 261 13.43 -3.08 1.84
N SER A 262 12.60 -2.41 1.02
CA SER A 262 11.98 -1.15 1.41
C SER A 262 10.96 -1.34 2.54
N PRO A 263 10.95 -0.46 3.55
CA PRO A 263 9.92 -0.41 4.59
C PRO A 263 8.49 -0.28 4.04
N LYS A 264 8.31 0.08 2.77
CA LYS A 264 6.98 0.09 2.13
C LYS A 264 6.29 -1.27 2.18
N LYS A 265 7.07 -2.36 2.25
CA LYS A 265 6.55 -3.74 2.36
C LYS A 265 5.93 -4.05 3.73
N ILE A 266 6.04 -3.16 4.71
CA ILE A 266 5.48 -3.37 6.06
C ILE A 266 3.97 -3.22 6.03
N THR A 267 3.45 -2.18 5.41
CA THR A 267 2.02 -1.87 5.46
C THR A 267 1.50 -1.43 4.12
N SER A 268 0.24 -1.80 3.89
CA SER A 268 -0.58 -1.38 2.77
C SER A 268 -0.92 0.12 2.78
N PHE A 269 -0.68 0.83 3.90
CA PHE A 269 -0.88 2.27 4.05
C PHE A 269 0.46 3.01 3.97
N MET A 270 0.93 3.28 2.76
CA MET A 270 2.24 3.90 2.57
C MET A 270 2.13 5.43 2.54
N PRO A 271 2.81 6.17 3.44
CA PRO A 271 2.82 7.61 3.38
C PRO A 271 3.73 8.09 2.25
N ARG A 272 3.18 8.84 1.30
CA ARG A 272 3.94 9.55 0.26
C ARG A 272 4.41 10.92 0.76
N THR A 273 3.67 11.52 1.69
CA THR A 273 4.08 12.68 2.49
C THR A 273 4.98 12.25 3.66
N GLU A 274 6.03 13.00 3.95
CA GLU A 274 6.97 12.71 5.06
C GLU A 274 6.31 12.86 6.45
N PHE A 275 6.80 12.09 7.42
CA PHE A 275 6.17 11.90 8.73
C PHE A 275 6.09 13.18 9.58
N GLY A 276 7.03 14.10 9.44
CA GLY A 276 7.01 15.39 10.13
C GLY A 276 5.81 16.25 9.70
N THR A 277 5.49 16.28 8.41
CA THR A 277 4.31 16.96 7.87
C THR A 277 3.02 16.25 8.27
N ILE A 278 3.02 14.92 8.33
CA ILE A 278 1.89 14.17 8.88
C ILE A 278 1.69 14.52 10.36
N PHE A 279 2.76 14.55 11.17
CA PHE A 279 2.70 14.86 12.59
C PHE A 279 2.15 16.26 12.87
N LYS A 280 2.45 17.26 12.03
CA LYS A 280 1.89 18.62 12.16
C LYS A 280 0.36 18.66 12.19
N GLN A 281 -0.32 17.66 11.60
CA GLN A 281 -1.79 17.56 11.65
C GLN A 281 -2.32 17.29 13.07
N VAL A 282 -1.51 16.62 13.91
CA VAL A 282 -1.91 16.14 15.25
C VAL A 282 -1.05 16.69 16.38
N GLN A 283 -0.01 17.48 16.07
CA GLN A 283 1.00 17.93 17.02
C GLN A 283 0.40 18.62 18.26
N SER A 284 -0.61 19.47 18.09
CA SER A 284 -1.26 20.18 19.20
C SER A 284 -2.01 19.26 20.17
N LYS A 285 -2.31 18.02 19.76
CA LYS A 285 -3.02 17.00 20.54
C LYS A 285 -2.07 15.99 21.20
N ILE A 286 -0.78 16.05 20.87
CA ILE A 286 0.26 15.15 21.38
C ILE A 286 1.29 15.99 22.17
N PRO A 287 1.05 16.24 23.46
CA PRO A 287 2.03 16.91 24.31
C PRO A 287 3.22 15.99 24.62
N GLY A 288 4.30 16.58 25.16
CA GLY A 288 5.45 15.84 25.68
C GLY A 288 6.40 15.30 24.62
N ASP A 289 7.26 14.37 25.04
CA ASP A 289 8.25 13.73 24.17
C ASP A 289 7.58 12.66 23.29
N LEU A 290 7.84 12.74 21.98
CA LEU A 290 7.18 11.85 21.01
C LEU A 290 7.65 10.40 21.16
N PHE A 291 8.93 10.19 21.47
CA PHE A 291 9.46 8.85 21.67
C PHE A 291 8.91 8.20 22.94
N ASP A 292 8.79 8.94 24.05
CA ASP A 292 8.19 8.42 25.28
C ASP A 292 6.73 7.98 25.09
N LEU A 293 5.95 8.72 24.28
CA LEU A 293 4.63 8.28 23.84
C LEU A 293 4.72 6.92 23.13
N PHE A 294 5.50 6.82 22.06
CA PHE A 294 5.57 5.59 21.26
C PHE A 294 6.19 4.41 22.00
N ASN A 295 7.15 4.66 22.89
CA ASN A 295 7.75 3.65 23.76
C ASN A 295 6.71 3.07 24.73
N THR A 296 5.79 3.90 25.22
CA THR A 296 4.64 3.46 26.02
C THR A 296 3.59 2.75 25.16
N LEU A 297 3.21 3.30 24.01
CA LEU A 297 2.23 2.69 23.12
C LEU A 297 2.70 1.32 22.59
N ALA A 298 4.00 1.13 22.38
CA ALA A 298 4.59 -0.14 21.98
C ALA A 298 4.39 -1.26 23.01
N CYS A 299 4.10 -0.92 24.27
CA CYS A 299 3.77 -1.90 25.30
C CYS A 299 2.47 -2.64 25.09
N TYR A 300 1.66 -2.19 24.14
CA TYR A 300 0.35 -2.77 23.92
C TYR A 300 0.30 -3.55 22.61
N LYS A 301 -0.54 -4.57 22.63
CA LYS A 301 -1.03 -5.23 21.42
C LYS A 301 -2.51 -5.55 21.59
N ARG A 302 -3.13 -5.90 20.48
CA ARG A 302 -4.51 -6.37 20.46
C ARG A 302 -4.55 -7.87 20.66
N SER A 303 -5.60 -8.32 21.34
CA SER A 303 -5.96 -9.73 21.46
C SER A 303 -7.46 -9.88 21.19
N LYS A 304 -7.87 -11.02 20.64
CA LYS A 304 -9.29 -11.38 20.50
C LYS A 304 -9.67 -12.21 21.73
N THR A 305 -10.76 -11.84 22.41
CA THR A 305 -11.34 -12.72 23.44
C THR A 305 -12.03 -13.91 22.80
N SER A 306 -12.45 -14.89 23.60
CA SER A 306 -13.29 -16.02 23.14
C SER A 306 -14.63 -15.55 22.52
N ALA A 307 -15.10 -14.36 22.87
CA ALA A 307 -16.29 -13.72 22.29
C ALA A 307 -15.97 -12.86 21.05
N ASN A 308 -14.80 -13.04 20.44
CA ASN A 308 -14.29 -12.26 19.30
C ASN A 308 -14.23 -10.75 19.53
N LYS A 309 -14.16 -10.30 20.80
CA LYS A 309 -14.01 -8.88 21.15
C LYS A 309 -12.53 -8.52 21.12
N ILE A 310 -12.18 -7.43 20.44
CA ILE A 310 -10.83 -6.88 20.46
C ILE A 310 -10.59 -6.23 21.82
N VAL A 311 -9.52 -6.65 22.51
CA VAL A 311 -9.07 -6.10 23.78
C VAL A 311 -7.59 -5.71 23.72
N THR A 312 -7.22 -4.73 24.53
CA THR A 312 -5.83 -4.30 24.70
C THR A 312 -5.16 -5.14 25.78
N VAL A 313 -3.99 -5.71 25.47
CA VAL A 313 -3.15 -6.48 26.39
C VAL A 313 -1.70 -5.99 26.33
N ILE A 314 -0.90 -6.35 27.34
CA ILE A 314 0.54 -6.06 27.33
C ILE A 314 1.25 -6.96 26.31
N ASP A 315 2.08 -6.34 25.49
CA ASP A 315 3.01 -6.99 24.59
C ASP A 315 4.31 -7.29 25.34
N LYS A 316 4.41 -8.51 25.87
CA LYS A 316 5.55 -8.96 26.68
C LYS A 316 6.90 -8.92 25.95
N ASP A 317 6.88 -8.86 24.62
CA ASP A 317 8.07 -8.69 23.80
C ASP A 317 8.70 -7.29 23.97
N PHE A 318 7.89 -6.29 24.25
CA PHE A 318 8.32 -4.89 24.35
C PHE A 318 8.35 -4.40 25.80
N CYS A 319 7.46 -4.91 26.65
CA CYS A 319 7.23 -4.34 27.98
C CYS A 319 6.87 -5.35 29.06
N SER A 320 7.01 -4.92 30.30
CA SER A 320 6.48 -5.59 31.49
C SER A 320 5.37 -4.76 32.15
N GLY A 321 4.92 -5.15 33.35
CA GLY A 321 3.88 -4.43 34.09
C GLY A 321 2.44 -4.82 33.70
N THR A 322 1.51 -3.88 33.85
CA THR A 322 0.07 -4.09 33.63
C THR A 322 -0.49 -3.11 32.60
N VAL A 323 -1.70 -3.35 32.11
CA VAL A 323 -2.35 -2.46 31.12
C VAL A 323 -2.47 -1.02 31.62
N SER A 324 -2.71 -0.80 32.92
CA SER A 324 -2.83 0.53 33.52
C SER A 324 -1.49 1.15 33.93
N LYS A 325 -0.44 0.34 34.07
CA LYS A 325 0.91 0.75 34.46
C LYS A 325 1.94 -0.07 33.67
N PRO A 326 2.07 0.16 32.35
CA PRO A 326 3.07 -0.53 31.54
C PRO A 326 4.46 -0.06 31.96
N VAL A 327 5.44 -0.95 31.83
CA VAL A 327 6.86 -0.62 32.04
C VAL A 327 7.60 -0.88 30.73
N PRO A 328 7.90 0.18 29.95
CA PRO A 328 8.63 0.05 28.70
C PRO A 328 9.99 -0.62 28.85
N GLY A 329 10.27 -1.58 27.99
CA GLY A 329 11.59 -2.19 27.87
C GLY A 329 12.53 -1.39 26.95
N THR A 330 13.57 -2.05 26.46
CA THR A 330 14.56 -1.45 25.55
C THR A 330 14.38 -1.86 24.09
N LYS A 331 13.44 -2.76 23.79
CA LYS A 331 13.31 -3.36 22.46
C LYS A 331 13.02 -2.31 21.39
N LEU A 332 12.02 -1.46 21.57
CA LEU A 332 11.63 -0.46 20.56
C LEU A 332 12.78 0.47 20.21
N LYS A 333 13.45 1.06 21.20
CA LYS A 333 14.59 1.98 20.97
C LYS A 333 15.79 1.30 20.29
N ASN A 334 15.90 -0.02 20.34
CA ASN A 334 17.00 -0.76 19.76
C ASN A 334 16.68 -1.31 18.36
N LEU A 335 15.43 -1.17 17.89
CA LEU A 335 15.08 -1.51 16.52
C LEU A 335 15.70 -0.50 15.55
N GLU A 336 16.05 -0.98 14.36
CA GLU A 336 16.58 -0.17 13.27
C GLU A 336 16.02 -0.65 11.94
N PHE A 337 15.80 0.29 11.01
CA PHE A 337 15.75 -0.01 9.60
C PHE A 337 17.18 -0.12 9.08
N LYS A 338 17.50 -1.16 8.34
CA LYS A 338 18.87 -1.39 7.87
C LYS A 338 18.91 -2.03 6.50
N ASN A 339 19.81 -1.52 5.66
CA ASN A 339 20.18 -2.13 4.40
C ASN A 339 21.72 -2.14 4.27
N SER A 340 22.23 -2.52 3.11
CA SER A 340 23.68 -2.58 2.85
C SER A 340 24.40 -1.22 2.92
N ALA A 341 23.67 -0.10 2.77
CA ALA A 341 24.23 1.25 2.64
C ALA A 341 23.94 2.17 3.85
N LYS A 342 22.80 2.00 4.51
CA LYS A 342 22.27 2.91 5.55
C LYS A 342 21.62 2.13 6.69
N SER A 343 21.57 2.76 7.86
CA SER A 343 20.73 2.35 8.98
C SER A 343 20.09 3.56 9.63
N VAL A 344 18.86 3.40 10.10
CA VAL A 344 18.13 4.40 10.90
C VAL A 344 17.53 3.72 12.12
N ASN A 345 17.97 4.16 13.29
CA ASN A 345 17.42 3.72 14.57
C ASN A 345 16.02 4.31 14.81
N ILE A 346 15.11 3.51 15.37
CA ILE A 346 13.72 3.91 15.62
C ILE A 346 13.59 5.09 16.58
N LYS A 347 14.41 5.16 17.63
CA LYS A 347 14.38 6.30 18.55
C LYS A 347 14.75 7.58 17.82
N THR A 348 15.87 7.57 17.10
CA THR A 348 16.35 8.73 16.34
C THR A 348 15.32 9.19 15.31
N TRP A 349 14.68 8.24 14.62
CA TRP A 349 13.64 8.57 13.65
C TRP A 349 12.44 9.25 14.30
N ILE A 350 11.89 8.68 15.37
CA ILE A 350 10.71 9.22 16.07
C ILE A 350 11.03 10.59 16.69
N ASP A 351 12.21 10.75 17.31
CA ASP A 351 12.66 12.06 17.82
C ASP A 351 12.77 13.10 16.68
N GLY A 352 13.21 12.66 15.49
CA GLY A 352 13.34 13.51 14.31
C GLY A 352 12.00 14.02 13.76
N ILE A 353 10.91 13.26 13.91
CA ILE A 353 9.57 13.65 13.46
C ILE A 353 9.11 14.93 14.19
N SER A 354 9.32 15.00 15.51
CA SER A 354 8.86 16.14 16.33
C SER A 354 9.75 17.37 16.22
N ALA A 355 11.04 17.18 15.94
CA ALA A 355 12.01 18.27 15.82
C ALA A 355 11.75 19.17 14.60
N GLY A 356 11.15 18.63 13.53
CA GLY A 356 10.82 19.40 12.31
C GLY A 356 12.04 20.01 11.60
N THR A 357 13.24 19.49 11.90
CA THR A 357 14.52 20.11 11.53
C THR A 357 15.00 19.79 10.11
N ALA A 358 14.31 18.93 9.38
CA ALA A 358 14.74 18.47 8.06
C ALA A 358 13.62 18.59 7.01
N ALA A 359 14.01 18.83 5.75
CA ALA A 359 13.10 18.82 4.61
C ALA A 359 12.53 17.42 4.30
N LYS A 360 13.12 16.37 4.90
CA LYS A 360 12.72 14.96 4.85
C LYS A 360 13.01 14.30 6.21
N ASP A 361 12.10 13.46 6.70
CA ASP A 361 12.35 12.67 7.90
C ASP A 361 13.37 11.54 7.63
N GLN A 362 13.95 10.97 8.70
CA GLN A 362 15.03 9.99 8.57
C GLN A 362 14.61 8.70 7.86
N LEU A 363 13.34 8.28 7.99
CA LEU A 363 12.86 7.10 7.28
C LEU A 363 12.77 7.38 5.78
N SER A 364 12.35 8.56 5.36
CA SER A 364 12.42 8.96 3.95
C SER A 364 13.85 8.97 3.41
N VAL A 365 14.82 9.48 4.17
CA VAL A 365 16.24 9.48 3.76
C VAL A 365 16.82 8.06 3.70
N PHE A 366 16.36 7.15 4.56
CA PHE A 366 16.70 5.74 4.47
C PHE A 366 16.12 5.12 3.20
N ASP A 367 14.82 5.31 2.98
CA ASP A 367 14.07 4.74 1.87
C ASP A 367 14.58 5.22 0.50
N GLU A 368 15.10 6.45 0.39
CA GLU A 368 15.80 6.95 -0.81
C GLU A 368 17.01 6.11 -1.24
N SER A 369 17.63 5.35 -0.34
CA SER A 369 18.70 4.42 -0.72
C SER A 369 18.18 3.12 -1.35
N ILE A 370 16.86 2.97 -1.43
CA ILE A 370 16.15 1.84 -2.02
C ILE A 370 15.27 2.37 -3.16
N ASP A 371 14.11 2.96 -2.83
CA ASP A 371 13.13 3.51 -3.78
C ASP A 371 12.95 5.03 -3.70
N GLY A 372 12.97 5.55 -2.47
CA GLY A 372 12.42 6.87 -2.15
C GLY A 372 10.89 6.95 -2.20
N SER A 373 10.17 5.85 -1.97
CA SER A 373 8.72 5.80 -1.97
C SER A 373 8.10 6.42 -0.72
N ILE A 374 8.67 6.14 0.46
CA ILE A 374 8.16 6.64 1.74
C ILE A 374 8.57 8.09 1.95
N GLY A 375 7.59 8.98 2.03
CA GLY A 375 7.82 10.41 2.13
C GLY A 375 8.57 11.01 0.93
N GLY A 376 8.56 10.32 -0.22
CA GLY A 376 9.20 10.77 -1.46
C GLY A 376 8.74 12.16 -1.90
N LEU A 377 7.45 12.44 -1.68
CA LEU A 377 6.82 13.73 -1.99
C LEU A 377 7.12 14.82 -0.95
N LYS A 378 8.00 14.57 0.02
CA LYS A 378 8.40 15.54 1.05
C LYS A 378 7.15 16.04 1.80
N SER A 379 7.05 17.35 2.03
CA SER A 379 5.94 18.01 2.71
C SER A 379 4.72 18.26 1.83
N ALA A 380 4.63 17.63 0.66
CA ALA A 380 3.50 17.84 -0.23
C ALA A 380 2.19 17.34 0.39
N THR A 381 1.14 18.11 0.19
CA THR A 381 -0.22 17.86 0.68
C THR A 381 -1.21 18.34 -0.38
N GLU A 382 -2.42 17.81 -0.32
CA GLU A 382 -3.54 18.30 -1.12
C GLU A 382 -4.76 18.53 -0.25
N LYS A 383 -5.76 19.22 -0.79
CA LYS A 383 -6.99 19.52 -0.09
C LYS A 383 -7.91 18.31 -0.11
N VAL A 384 -8.65 18.12 0.98
CA VAL A 384 -9.84 17.27 0.97
C VAL A 384 -10.82 17.81 -0.07
N PHE A 385 -11.39 16.93 -0.88
CA PHE A 385 -12.29 17.27 -2.00
C PHE A 385 -13.37 18.26 -1.56
N ASN A 386 -13.54 19.35 -2.32
CA ASN A 386 -14.47 20.45 -2.04
C ASN A 386 -14.26 21.18 -0.71
N THR A 387 -13.03 21.19 -0.17
CA THR A 387 -12.69 21.96 1.05
C THR A 387 -11.36 22.72 0.88
N GLN A 388 -10.94 23.44 1.93
CA GLN A 388 -9.59 24.01 2.04
C GLN A 388 -8.67 23.24 3.00
N ARG A 389 -9.16 22.17 3.65
CA ARG A 389 -8.39 21.38 4.61
C ARG A 389 -7.31 20.61 3.87
N GLN A 390 -6.04 20.89 4.16
CA GLN A 390 -4.91 20.18 3.57
C GLN A 390 -4.59 18.91 4.38
N VAL A 391 -4.41 17.81 3.68
CA VAL A 391 -4.13 16.49 4.25
C VAL A 391 -2.95 15.82 3.52
N PRO A 392 -2.23 14.91 4.19
CA PRO A 392 -1.14 14.16 3.57
C PRO A 392 -1.61 13.23 2.44
N LEU A 393 -0.67 12.87 1.57
CA LEU A 393 -0.82 11.93 0.48
C LEU A 393 -0.39 10.54 0.94
N PHE A 394 -1.22 9.56 0.62
CA PHE A 394 -0.96 8.15 0.88
C PHE A 394 -1.11 7.35 -0.39
N GLU A 395 -0.28 6.33 -0.51
CA GLU A 395 -0.49 5.24 -1.43
C GLU A 395 -1.09 4.04 -0.69
N PHE A 396 -2.16 3.50 -1.27
CA PHE A 396 -2.87 2.32 -0.82
C PHE A 396 -2.43 1.14 -1.71
N ARG A 397 -1.81 0.15 -1.09
CA ARG A 397 -1.21 -1.03 -1.72
C ARG A 397 -1.89 -2.31 -1.20
N ASP A 398 -1.68 -3.45 -1.86
CA ASP A 398 -2.29 -4.73 -1.46
C ASP A 398 -3.83 -4.64 -1.32
N LEU A 399 -4.48 -3.99 -2.29
CA LEU A 399 -5.93 -3.79 -2.30
C LEU A 399 -6.66 -5.15 -2.34
N VAL A 400 -7.80 -5.25 -1.66
CA VAL A 400 -8.63 -6.48 -1.68
C VAL A 400 -9.07 -6.82 -3.10
N GLU A 401 -9.41 -5.81 -3.88
CA GLU A 401 -9.84 -5.95 -5.26
C GLU A 401 -8.64 -5.74 -6.19
N MET A 402 -8.24 -6.82 -6.88
CA MET A 402 -7.26 -6.76 -7.96
C MET A 402 -8.01 -6.68 -9.29
N PRO A 403 -7.99 -5.54 -9.99
CA PRO A 403 -8.75 -5.39 -11.21
C PRO A 403 -8.15 -6.26 -12.33
N ILE A 404 -9.03 -6.85 -13.13
CA ILE A 404 -8.66 -7.34 -14.46
C ILE A 404 -8.73 -6.20 -15.47
N THR A 405 -8.03 -6.32 -16.61
CA THR A 405 -8.01 -5.30 -17.67
C THR A 405 -9.41 -4.76 -18.01
N SER A 406 -10.39 -5.63 -18.25
CA SER A 406 -11.76 -5.20 -18.60
C SER A 406 -12.49 -4.47 -17.45
N GLY A 407 -12.00 -4.58 -16.23
CA GLY A 407 -12.53 -3.94 -15.03
C GLY A 407 -11.92 -2.57 -14.71
N PHE A 408 -10.86 -2.13 -15.42
CA PHE A 408 -10.11 -0.90 -15.06
C PHE A 408 -10.99 0.35 -14.95
N GLN A 409 -11.92 0.53 -15.90
CA GLN A 409 -12.84 1.67 -15.86
C GLN A 409 -13.71 1.66 -14.60
N LYS A 410 -14.26 0.50 -14.25
CA LYS A 410 -15.13 0.36 -13.08
C LYS A 410 -14.31 0.57 -11.80
N PHE A 411 -13.18 -0.11 -11.69
CA PHE A 411 -12.27 0.01 -10.56
C PHE A 411 -11.90 1.48 -10.28
N MET A 412 -11.47 2.22 -11.30
CA MET A 412 -11.11 3.63 -11.12
C MET A 412 -12.32 4.55 -10.86
N ALA A 413 -13.53 4.16 -11.27
CA ALA A 413 -14.76 4.86 -10.89
C ALA A 413 -15.07 4.65 -9.40
N ASP A 414 -14.93 3.40 -8.91
CA ASP A 414 -15.14 3.08 -7.50
C ASP A 414 -14.10 3.77 -6.61
N VAL A 415 -12.84 3.86 -7.06
CA VAL A 415 -11.78 4.65 -6.37
C VAL A 415 -12.21 6.11 -6.22
N ASP A 416 -12.66 6.74 -7.29
CA ASP A 416 -13.11 8.13 -7.25
C ASP A 416 -14.30 8.31 -6.28
N GLU A 417 -15.30 7.43 -6.34
CA GLU A 417 -16.46 7.46 -5.46
C GLU A 417 -16.08 7.30 -3.98
N ASP A 418 -15.19 6.36 -3.68
CA ASP A 418 -14.79 6.03 -2.32
C ASP A 418 -13.95 7.14 -1.69
N VAL A 419 -13.05 7.75 -2.47
CA VAL A 419 -12.30 8.94 -2.05
C VAL A 419 -13.26 10.09 -1.76
N GLN A 420 -14.23 10.35 -2.63
CA GLN A 420 -15.26 11.37 -2.39
C GLN A 420 -16.06 11.09 -1.12
N ARG A 421 -16.46 9.83 -0.89
CA ARG A 421 -17.21 9.42 0.31
C ARG A 421 -16.40 9.63 1.58
N LEU A 422 -15.14 9.22 1.61
CA LEU A 422 -14.24 9.44 2.74
C LEU A 422 -13.99 10.93 2.98
N HIS A 423 -13.70 11.69 1.92
CA HIS A 423 -13.53 13.15 1.99
C HIS A 423 -14.75 13.86 2.53
N LYS A 424 -15.96 13.48 2.08
CA LYS A 424 -17.21 14.04 2.60
C LYS A 424 -17.42 13.70 4.08
N THR A 425 -17.12 12.46 4.47
CA THR A 425 -17.31 11.99 5.86
C THR A 425 -16.37 12.69 6.83
N TYR A 426 -15.12 12.93 6.42
CA TYR A 426 -14.06 13.47 7.27
C TYR A 426 -13.64 14.91 6.89
N ALA A 427 -14.51 15.63 6.17
CA ALA A 427 -14.24 17.00 5.68
C ALA A 427 -13.85 17.97 6.80
N THR A 428 -14.53 17.86 7.95
CA THR A 428 -14.39 18.76 9.11
C THR A 428 -14.05 18.00 10.39
N ALA A 429 -13.50 16.79 10.27
CA ALA A 429 -13.11 16.04 11.45
C ALA A 429 -12.06 16.85 12.27
N PRO A 430 -12.17 16.82 13.61
CA PRO A 430 -11.56 17.79 14.53
C PRO A 430 -10.04 17.67 14.61
#